data_AF-A0A6A6UG16-F1
#
_entry.id   AF-A0A6A6UG16-F1
#
_cell.length_a   1.000
_cell.length_b   1.000
_cell.length_c   1.000
_cell.angle_alpha   90.00
_cell.angle_beta   90.00
_cell.angle_gamma   90.00
#
_symmetry.space_group_name_H-M   'P 1'
#
loop_
_entity.id
_entity.type
_entity.pdbx_description
1 polymer ?
#
loop_
_entity_poly.entity_id
_entity_poly.type
_entity_poly.pdbx_seq_one_letter_code
_entity_poly.pdbx_strand_id
1 'polypeptide(L)' 'CVAYCSTMGFSIAGTECAGQCFCGNTISQSQPISEAACNMPCEDDSSQICGGSAALSLFT' A
#
# COMPACT_ATOMS: atom_id res chain seq x y z
N CYS A 1 8.25 1.21 0.61
CA CYS A 1 7.40 1.37 -0.59
C CYS A 1 7.34 2.82 -1.08
N VAL A 2 6.89 3.78 -0.27
CA VAL A 2 6.73 5.20 -0.68
C VAL A 2 7.97 5.80 -1.34
N ALA A 3 9.13 5.72 -0.68
CA ALA A 3 10.38 6.25 -1.23
C ALA A 3 10.74 5.63 -2.58
N TYR A 4 10.55 4.31 -2.74
CA TYR A 4 10.80 3.61 -3.99
C TYR A 4 9.90 4.11 -5.13
N CYS A 5 8.59 4.22 -4.90
CA CYS A 5 7.67 4.74 -5.92
C CYS A 5 7.98 6.19 -6.30
N SER A 6 8.35 7.02 -5.31
CA SER A 6 8.76 8.40 -5.54
C SER A 6 10.03 8.49 -6.42
N THR A 7 11.04 7.64 -6.18
CA THR A 7 12.25 7.60 -7.02
C THR A 7 11.99 7.19 -8.47
N MET A 8 10.89 6.47 -8.72
CA MET A 8 10.44 6.10 -10.06
C MET A 8 9.50 7.13 -10.70
N GLY A 9 9.18 8.22 -10.01
CA GLY A 9 8.32 9.29 -10.51
C GLY A 9 6.81 9.01 -10.45
N PHE A 10 6.38 8.05 -9.62
CA PHE A 10 4.96 7.77 -9.39
C PHE A 10 4.40 8.65 -8.27
N SER A 11 3.17 9.14 -8.44
CA SER A 11 2.47 9.96 -7.45
C SER A 11 1.70 9.17 -6.38
N ILE A 12 1.58 7.86 -6.54
CA ILE A 12 0.87 6.97 -5.62
C ILE A 12 1.76 5.77 -5.31
N ALA A 13 1.85 5.45 -4.02
CA ALA A 13 2.41 4.22 -3.52
C ALA A 13 1.32 3.43 -2.77
N GLY A 14 1.39 2.11 -2.83
CA GLY A 14 0.44 1.23 -2.13
C GLY A 14 1.14 0.01 -1.54
N THR A 15 0.69 -0.43 -0.38
CA THR A 15 1.14 -1.70 0.23
C THR A 15 -0.01 -2.68 0.39
N GLU A 16 0.22 -3.96 0.07
CA GLU A 16 -0.71 -5.07 0.23
C GLU A 16 0.01 -6.28 0.85
N CYS A 17 -0.74 -7.19 1.48
CA CYS A 17 -0.22 -8.47 1.98
C CYS A 17 1.10 -8.34 2.77
N ALA A 18 1.16 -7.43 3.75
CA ALA A 18 2.30 -7.20 4.64
C ALA A 18 3.61 -6.67 3.99
N GLY A 19 3.67 -6.49 2.67
CA GLY A 19 4.94 -6.06 2.05
C GLY A 19 4.94 -5.88 0.53
N GLN A 20 3.90 -6.31 -0.17
CA GLN A 20 3.79 -6.08 -1.61
C GLN A 20 3.69 -4.58 -1.87
N CYS A 21 4.53 -4.05 -2.76
CA CYS A 21 4.58 -2.62 -3.07
C CYS A 21 4.08 -2.36 -4.49
N PHE A 22 3.13 -1.44 -4.61
CA PHE A 22 2.53 -1.00 -5.86
C PHE A 22 2.81 0.48 -6.07
N CYS A 23 3.15 0.85 -7.30
CA CYS A 23 3.37 2.24 -7.68
C CYS A 23 2.45 2.58 -8.86
N GLY A 24 1.90 3.79 -8.87
CA GLY A 24 1.02 4.23 -9.94
C GLY A 24 0.78 5.74 -9.90
N ASN A 25 0.07 6.23 -10.92
CA ASN A 25 -0.37 7.63 -10.98
C ASN A 25 -1.90 7.77 -10.89
N THR A 26 -2.61 6.64 -10.98
CA THR A 26 -4.07 6.56 -10.93
C THR A 26 -4.45 5.27 -10.21
N ILE A 27 -5.65 5.25 -9.63
CA ILE A 27 -6.24 4.04 -9.05
C ILE A 27 -7.23 3.50 -10.07
N SER A 28 -6.97 2.30 -10.59
CA SER A 28 -7.84 1.58 -11.51
C SER A 28 -8.21 0.22 -10.93
N GLN A 29 -9.44 -0.23 -11.14
CA GLN A 29 -9.90 -1.56 -10.70
C GLN A 29 -9.91 -1.79 -9.18
N SER A 30 -9.79 -0.73 -8.38
CA SER A 30 -9.97 -0.77 -6.93
C SER A 30 -11.06 0.21 -6.52
N GLN A 31 -11.66 -0.02 -5.36
CA GLN A 31 -12.65 0.86 -4.75
C GLN A 31 -12.30 1.09 -3.28
N PRO A 32 -12.72 2.22 -2.68
CA PRO A 32 -12.58 2.43 -1.25
C PRO A 32 -13.23 1.29 -0.47
N ILE A 33 -12.53 0.82 0.55
CA ILE A 33 -13.00 -0.20 1.50
C ILE A 33 -12.84 0.32 2.92
N SER A 34 -13.35 -0.43 3.91
CA SER A 34 -13.12 -0.10 5.31
C SER A 34 -11.63 -0.17 5.65
N GLU A 35 -11.13 0.81 6.40
CA GLU A 35 -9.76 0.83 6.92
C GLU A 35 -9.43 -0.42 7.75
N ALA A 36 -10.44 -1.04 8.38
CA ALA A 36 -10.25 -2.27 9.16
C ALA A 36 -9.74 -3.47 8.33
N ALA A 37 -9.85 -3.41 7.00
CA ALA A 37 -9.28 -4.40 6.09
C ALA A 37 -7.76 -4.24 5.90
N CYS A 38 -7.22 -3.04 6.14
CA CYS A 38 -5.78 -2.76 6.15
C CYS A 38 -5.25 -3.00 7.57
N ASN A 39 -5.02 -4.26 7.91
CA ASN A 39 -4.68 -4.68 9.28
C ASN A 39 -3.47 -5.60 9.37
N MET A 40 -2.76 -5.83 8.27
CA MET A 40 -1.56 -6.67 8.27
C MET A 40 -0.33 -5.84 8.66
N PRO A 41 0.40 -6.24 9.71
CA PRO A 41 1.70 -5.64 10.02
C PRO A 41 2.68 -5.82 8.87
N CYS A 42 3.63 -4.91 8.72
CA CYS A 42 4.68 -5.06 7.72
C CYS A 42 5.62 -6.23 8.06
N GLU A 43 6.07 -6.98 7.05
CA GLU A 43 6.98 -8.13 7.22
C GLU A 43 8.29 -7.74 7.93
N ASP A 44 8.84 -6.56 7.59
CA ASP A 44 10.12 -6.06 8.11
C ASP A 44 9.98 -5.12 9.33
N ASP A 45 8.77 -4.64 9.63
CA ASP A 45 8.48 -3.75 10.76
C ASP A 45 7.04 -3.93 11.25
N SER A 46 6.87 -4.79 12.23
CA SER A 46 5.55 -5.12 12.79
C SER A 46 4.89 -3.98 13.58
N SER A 47 5.59 -2.85 13.78
CA SER A 47 5.00 -1.64 14.37
C SER A 47 4.17 -0.83 13.37
N GLN A 48 4.32 -1.12 12.08
CA GLN A 48 3.62 -0.46 10.98
C GLN A 48 2.63 -1.41 10.31
N ILE A 49 1.62 -0.85 9.66
CA ILE A 49 0.64 -1.58 8.87
C ILE A 49 0.96 -1.43 7.38
N CYS A 50 1.04 -2.56 6.67
CA CYS A 50 1.35 -2.63 5.24
C CYS A 50 0.23 -3.32 4.44
N GLY A 51 -0.98 -2.77 4.52
CA GLY A 51 -2.15 -3.28 3.79
C GLY A 51 -2.88 -4.43 4.49
N GLY A 52 -3.53 -5.28 3.69
CA GLY A 52 -4.22 -6.50 4.11
C GLY A 52 -4.24 -7.54 2.99
N SER A 53 -4.97 -8.64 3.18
CA SER A 53 -4.95 -9.80 2.26
C SER A 53 -5.50 -9.52 0.84
N ALA A 54 -6.27 -8.45 0.69
CA ALA A 54 -6.80 -7.94 -0.58
C ALA A 54 -7.10 -6.43 -0.45
N ALA A 55 -6.25 -5.74 0.31
CA ALA A 55 -6.50 -4.39 0.80
C ALA A 55 -5.23 -3.55 0.68
N LEU A 56 -5.31 -2.51 -0.15
CA LEU A 56 -4.21 -1.57 -0.37
C LEU A 56 -4.26 -0.43 0.65
N SER A 57 -3.20 -0.28 1.44
CA SER A 57 -2.92 0.99 2.12
C SER A 57 -2.24 1.93 1.12
N LEU A 58 -2.85 3.07 0.82
CA LEU A 58 -2.40 4.00 -0.20
C LEU A 58 -1.74 5.25 0.41
N PHE A 59 -0.71 5.75 -0.26
CA PHE A 59 0.08 6.92 0.11
C PHE A 59 0.29 7.81 -1.12
N THR A 60 0.19 9.13 -0.95
CA THR A 60 0.34 10.15 -2.00
C THR A 60 1.36 11.22 -1.61
#